data_AF-A0A934M4R8-F1
#
_entry.id   AF-A0A934M4R8-F1
#
_cell.length_a   1.000
_cell.length_b   1.000
_cell.length_c   1.000
_cell.angle_alpha   90.00
_cell.angle_beta   90.00
_cell.angle_gamma   90.00
#
_symmetry.space_group_name_H-M   'P 1'
#
loop_
_entity.id
_entity.type
_entity.pdbx_description
1 polymer ?
#
loop_
_entity_poly.entity_id
_entity_poly.type
_entity_poly.pdbx_seq_one_letter_code
_entity_poly.pdbx_strand_id
1 'polypeptide(L)'
;MKYDSICIKENVKNLLPTTYAILNEANLVIHPYVYKIVLSGSRGLSNCFREESDIDLSLLVDSQLLSSESNQGKVLREILDVTLNNWKSSVELDTVAVFDICNCNLNCFNYEFYSDKTCKVGGIDCLGLYKIQKGFCGLVPKIGVSINLIHPIITVWEREK
;
A
#
# COMPACT_ATOMS: atom_id res chain seq x y z
N MET A 1 3.79 -20.95 -6.56
CA MET A 1 3.01 -19.84 -7.16
C MET A 1 4.00 -18.96 -7.90
N LYS A 2 3.74 -18.54 -9.15
CA LYS A 2 4.57 -17.52 -9.82
C LYS A 2 4.06 -16.16 -9.36
N TYR A 3 4.97 -15.28 -8.98
CA TYR A 3 4.66 -13.89 -8.65
C TYR A 3 5.16 -13.02 -9.79
N ASP A 4 4.34 -12.07 -10.23
CA ASP A 4 4.67 -11.21 -11.35
C ASP A 4 5.33 -9.92 -10.85
N SER A 5 6.34 -9.47 -11.58
CA SER A 5 6.88 -8.12 -11.45
C SER A 5 5.86 -7.13 -12.02
N ILE A 6 5.62 -6.04 -11.30
CA ILE A 6 4.66 -5.02 -11.75
C ILE A 6 5.31 -3.90 -12.55
N CYS A 7 4.54 -3.31 -13.47
CA CYS A 7 4.90 -2.08 -14.15
C CYS A 7 4.37 -0.87 -13.37
N ILE A 8 5.25 0.07 -13.03
CA ILE A 8 4.88 1.29 -12.30
C ILE A 8 4.15 2.24 -13.26
N LYS A 9 3.01 2.81 -12.84
CA LYS A 9 2.24 3.74 -13.66
C LYS A 9 3.08 4.97 -14.08
N GLU A 10 3.01 5.36 -15.35
CA GLU A 10 3.80 6.47 -15.92
C GLU A 10 3.52 7.84 -15.27
N ASN A 11 2.35 8.05 -14.68
CA ASN A 11 2.07 9.30 -13.95
C ASN A 11 3.01 9.48 -12.74
N VAL A 12 3.47 8.40 -12.12
CA VAL A 12 4.46 8.45 -11.04
C VAL A 12 5.79 9.00 -11.56
N LYS A 13 6.21 8.65 -12.78
CA LYS A 13 7.43 9.16 -13.42
C LYS A 13 7.41 10.67 -13.60
N ASN A 14 6.26 11.20 -14.02
CA ASN A 14 6.10 12.63 -14.29
C ASN A 14 6.06 13.46 -13.00
N LEU A 15 5.41 12.94 -11.96
CA LEU A 15 5.21 13.66 -10.71
C LEU A 15 6.35 13.47 -9.71
N LEU A 16 6.94 12.26 -9.69
CA LEU A 16 7.91 11.81 -8.69
C LEU A 16 9.05 11.02 -9.36
N PRO A 17 9.85 11.65 -10.25
CA PRO A 17 10.83 10.96 -11.09
C PRO A 17 11.86 10.16 -10.29
N THR A 18 12.35 10.71 -9.16
CA THR A 18 13.29 10.02 -8.28
C THR A 18 12.67 8.78 -7.64
N THR A 19 11.44 8.91 -7.11
CA THR A 19 10.72 7.78 -6.52
C THR A 19 10.38 6.72 -7.57
N TYR A 20 9.99 7.14 -8.77
CA TYR A 20 9.75 6.22 -9.90
C TYR A 20 11.01 5.41 -10.25
N ALA A 21 12.18 6.06 -10.33
CA ALA A 21 13.44 5.36 -10.61
C ALA A 21 13.74 4.29 -9.56
N ILE A 22 13.56 4.62 -8.27
CA ILE A 22 13.71 3.68 -7.15
C ILE A 22 12.74 2.50 -7.28
N LEU A 23 11.46 2.77 -7.53
CA LEU A 23 10.43 1.73 -7.64
C LEU A 23 10.66 0.81 -8.86
N ASN A 24 11.15 1.38 -9.95
CA ASN A 24 11.46 0.64 -11.17
C ASN A 24 12.71 -0.24 -11.00
N GLU A 25 13.76 0.28 -10.34
CA GLU A 25 14.96 -0.49 -10.01
C GLU A 25 14.66 -1.62 -9.00
N ALA A 26 13.79 -1.35 -8.03
CA ALA A 26 13.42 -2.33 -7.02
C ALA A 26 12.73 -3.58 -7.59
N ASN A 27 12.18 -3.51 -8.81
CA ASN A 27 11.47 -4.59 -9.50
C ASN A 27 10.44 -5.26 -8.58
N LEU A 28 9.49 -4.46 -8.09
CA LEU A 28 8.46 -4.87 -7.14
C LEU A 28 7.76 -6.15 -7.60
N VAL A 29 7.73 -7.14 -6.71
CA VAL A 29 7.00 -8.40 -6.86
C VAL A 29 5.90 -8.41 -5.82
N ILE A 30 4.68 -8.74 -6.23
CA ILE A 30 3.51 -8.73 -5.33
C ILE A 30 2.77 -10.04 -5.32
N HIS A 31 2.06 -10.27 -4.22
CA HIS A 31 1.17 -11.41 -4.05
C HIS A 31 -0.14 -11.19 -4.82
N PRO A 32 -0.79 -12.24 -5.40
CA PRO A 32 -2.01 -12.11 -6.20
C PRO A 32 -3.23 -11.50 -5.49
N TYR A 33 -3.19 -11.44 -4.16
CA TYR A 33 -4.25 -10.86 -3.33
C TYR A 33 -4.18 -9.34 -3.31
N VAL A 34 -3.04 -8.76 -3.69
CA VAL A 34 -2.90 -7.31 -3.85
C VAL A 34 -3.57 -6.91 -5.15
N TYR A 35 -4.58 -6.03 -5.08
CA TYR A 35 -5.22 -5.48 -6.28
C TYR A 35 -4.73 -4.07 -6.61
N LYS A 36 -4.14 -3.37 -5.64
CA LYS A 36 -3.67 -2.00 -5.81
C LYS A 36 -2.52 -1.68 -4.87
N ILE A 37 -1.58 -0.87 -5.33
CA ILE A 37 -0.50 -0.32 -4.51
C ILE A 37 -0.62 1.20 -4.55
N VAL A 38 -0.62 1.82 -3.39
CA VAL A 38 -0.50 3.27 -3.27
C VAL A 38 0.78 3.65 -2.54
N LEU A 39 1.38 4.75 -2.99
CA LEU A 39 2.50 5.41 -2.35
C LEU A 39 1.97 6.60 -1.55
N SER A 40 2.41 6.69 -0.31
CA SER A 40 2.14 7.80 0.62
C SER A 40 3.46 8.36 1.16
N GLY A 41 3.39 9.16 2.22
CA GLY A 41 4.58 9.60 2.95
C GLY A 41 5.42 10.62 2.20
N SER A 42 6.66 10.77 2.65
CA SER A 42 7.53 11.89 2.24
C SER A 42 7.97 11.81 0.78
N ARG A 43 8.20 10.59 0.27
CA ARG A 43 8.53 10.30 -1.14
C ARG A 43 7.32 10.23 -2.07
N GLY A 44 6.12 10.36 -1.52
CA GLY A 44 4.86 10.50 -2.27
C GLY A 44 4.57 11.93 -2.71
N LEU A 45 3.30 12.25 -2.95
CA LEU A 45 2.87 13.57 -3.43
C LEU A 45 3.13 14.73 -2.46
N SER A 46 3.34 14.45 -1.18
CA SER A 46 3.82 15.45 -0.22
C SER A 46 5.19 16.00 -0.59
N ASN A 47 6.00 15.20 -1.31
CA ASN A 47 7.31 15.53 -1.89
C ASN A 47 8.24 16.31 -0.93
N CYS A 48 8.27 15.88 0.33
CA CYS A 48 9.05 16.47 1.41
C CYS A 48 10.15 15.53 1.92
N PHE A 49 10.59 14.61 1.07
CA PHE A 49 11.59 13.61 1.41
C PHE A 49 13.00 14.19 1.53
N ARG A 50 13.80 13.53 2.36
CA ARG A 50 15.25 13.67 2.41
C ARG A 50 15.88 12.47 1.70
N GLU A 51 17.16 12.55 1.37
CA GLU A 51 17.84 11.47 0.64
C GLU A 51 17.72 10.11 1.34
N GLU A 52 17.72 10.12 2.68
CA GLU A 52 17.61 8.96 3.55
C GLU A 52 16.17 8.52 3.85
N SER A 53 15.15 9.21 3.33
CA SER A 53 13.76 8.85 3.63
C SER A 53 13.40 7.48 3.05
N ASP A 54 12.52 6.78 3.75
CA ASP A 54 12.01 5.47 3.36
C ASP A 54 10.94 5.60 2.25
N ILE A 55 10.57 4.47 1.64
CA ILE A 55 9.45 4.35 0.70
C ILE A 55 8.26 3.78 1.46
N ASP A 56 7.16 4.55 1.55
CA ASP A 56 5.92 4.10 2.20
C ASP A 56 4.92 3.52 1.20
N LEU A 57 4.78 2.19 1.13
CA LEU A 57 3.78 1.52 0.29
C LEU A 57 2.64 0.91 1.10
N SER A 58 1.43 1.13 0.64
CA SER A 58 0.25 0.41 1.10
C SER A 58 -0.20 -0.58 0.02
N LEU A 59 -0.16 -1.87 0.37
CA LEU A 59 -0.61 -2.97 -0.49
C LEU A 59 -2.08 -3.26 -0.19
N LEU A 60 -2.98 -2.77 -1.03
CA LEU A 60 -4.42 -2.95 -0.84
C LEU A 60 -4.82 -4.36 -1.27
N VAL A 61 -5.40 -5.08 -0.32
CA VAL A 61 -5.75 -6.50 -0.41
C VAL A 61 -7.20 -6.66 -0.83
N ASP A 62 -7.45 -7.58 -1.76
CA ASP A 62 -8.78 -7.92 -2.24
C ASP A 62 -9.59 -8.57 -1.11
N SER A 63 -10.61 -7.85 -0.63
CA SER A 63 -11.44 -8.29 0.49
C SER A 63 -12.21 -9.58 0.18
N GLN A 64 -12.58 -9.82 -1.08
CA GLN A 64 -13.31 -11.04 -1.45
C GLN A 64 -12.39 -12.24 -1.33
N LEU A 65 -11.18 -12.17 -1.91
CA LEU A 65 -10.18 -13.22 -1.79
C LEU A 65 -9.81 -13.46 -0.33
N LEU A 66 -9.52 -12.39 0.43
CA LEU A 66 -9.15 -12.51 1.84
C LEU A 66 -10.28 -13.11 2.69
N SER A 67 -11.54 -12.79 2.42
CA SER A 67 -12.69 -13.34 3.16
C SER A 67 -12.87 -14.84 2.95
N SER A 68 -12.38 -15.39 1.84
CA SER A 68 -12.45 -16.83 1.54
C SER A 68 -11.39 -17.65 2.28
N GLU A 69 -10.41 -16.99 2.92
CA GLU A 69 -9.30 -17.64 3.60
C GLU A 69 -9.60 -18.02 5.04
N SER A 70 -9.32 -19.28 5.38
CA SER A 70 -9.42 -19.78 6.76
C SER A 70 -8.43 -19.11 7.73
N ASN A 71 -7.29 -18.62 7.23
CA ASN A 71 -6.27 -17.96 8.03
C ASN A 71 -5.77 -16.67 7.35
N GLN A 72 -6.58 -15.62 7.48
CA GLN A 72 -6.29 -14.30 6.92
C GLN A 72 -4.95 -13.73 7.39
N GLY A 73 -4.59 -13.92 8.67
CA GLY A 73 -3.33 -13.42 9.22
C GLY A 73 -2.10 -14.05 8.56
N LYS A 74 -2.17 -15.34 8.21
CA LYS A 74 -1.11 -16.02 7.45
C LYS A 74 -0.98 -15.44 6.04
N VAL A 75 -2.09 -15.24 5.34
CA VAL A 75 -2.08 -14.67 3.99
C VAL A 75 -1.59 -13.22 3.99
N LEU A 76 -2.02 -12.41 4.94
CA LEU A 76 -1.55 -11.03 5.09
C LEU A 76 -0.04 -10.95 5.35
N ARG A 77 0.49 -11.89 6.14
CA ARG A 77 1.93 -12.04 6.32
C ARG A 77 2.64 -12.43 5.03
N GLU A 78 2.13 -13.43 4.32
CA GLU A 78 2.70 -13.89 3.05
C GLU A 78 2.73 -12.78 1.99
N ILE A 79 1.71 -11.91 1.95
CA ILE A 79 1.68 -10.73 1.07
C ILE A 79 2.89 -9.82 1.33
N LEU A 80 3.19 -9.54 2.59
CA LEU A 80 4.35 -8.73 2.97
C LEU A 80 5.66 -9.46 2.71
N ASP A 81 5.76 -10.74 3.07
CA ASP A 81 6.96 -11.55 2.86
C ASP A 81 7.32 -11.62 1.35
N VAL A 82 6.34 -11.76 0.46
CA VAL A 82 6.58 -11.73 -1.00
C VAL A 82 7.18 -10.40 -1.43
N THR A 83 6.63 -9.28 -0.97
CA THR A 83 7.09 -7.95 -1.38
C THR A 83 8.46 -7.64 -0.80
N LEU A 84 8.65 -7.87 0.50
CA LEU A 84 9.88 -7.57 1.23
C LEU A 84 11.06 -8.44 0.77
N ASN A 85 10.86 -9.75 0.60
CA ASN A 85 11.95 -10.65 0.18
C ASN A 85 12.40 -10.43 -1.26
N ASN A 86 11.61 -9.72 -2.07
CA ASN A 86 11.93 -9.41 -3.47
C ASN A 86 12.27 -7.93 -3.69
N TRP A 87 12.32 -7.12 -2.63
CA TRP A 87 12.74 -5.73 -2.71
C TRP A 87 14.24 -5.62 -3.00
N LYS A 88 14.61 -4.94 -4.09
CA LYS A 88 16.01 -4.85 -4.56
C LYS A 88 16.67 -3.49 -4.41
N SER A 89 15.92 -2.46 -4.03
CA SER A 89 16.49 -1.12 -3.86
C SER A 89 17.26 -1.01 -2.53
N SER A 90 18.29 -0.17 -2.52
CA SER A 90 19.01 0.20 -1.30
C SER A 90 18.23 1.15 -0.39
N VAL A 91 17.13 1.74 -0.87
CA VAL A 91 16.23 2.57 -0.07
C VAL A 91 15.31 1.65 0.72
N GLU A 92 15.14 1.91 2.02
CA GLU A 92 14.28 1.11 2.89
C GLU A 92 12.81 1.19 2.43
N LEU A 93 12.11 0.04 2.52
CA LEU A 93 10.71 -0.09 2.19
C LEU A 93 9.90 -0.29 3.46
N ASP A 94 9.10 0.72 3.79
CA ASP A 94 8.05 0.64 4.80
C ASP A 94 6.74 0.25 4.11
N THR A 95 6.29 -0.99 4.35
CA THR A 95 5.10 -1.52 3.68
C THR A 95 4.12 -2.19 4.62
N VAL A 96 2.83 -2.04 4.31
CA VAL A 96 1.71 -2.61 5.06
C VAL A 96 0.71 -3.25 4.11
N ALA A 97 0.08 -4.34 4.56
CA ALA A 97 -1.05 -4.94 3.85
C ALA A 97 -2.34 -4.32 4.39
N VAL A 98 -3.10 -3.64 3.53
CA VAL A 98 -4.30 -2.88 3.87
C VAL A 98 -5.53 -3.68 3.45
N PHE A 99 -6.50 -3.84 4.34
CA PHE A 99 -7.76 -4.51 4.02
C PHE A 99 -8.95 -3.69 4.51
N ASP A 100 -10.08 -3.84 3.81
CA ASP A 100 -11.32 -3.17 4.15
C ASP A 100 -12.03 -3.86 5.32
N ILE A 101 -12.40 -3.10 6.34
CA ILE A 101 -13.16 -3.61 7.50
C ILE A 101 -14.60 -3.10 7.52
N CYS A 102 -14.95 -2.18 6.63
CA CYS A 102 -16.26 -1.54 6.56
C CYS A 102 -17.03 -1.85 5.27
N ASN A 103 -16.49 -2.70 4.39
CA ASN A 103 -17.05 -2.99 3.06
C ASN A 103 -17.31 -1.73 2.24
N CYS A 104 -16.45 -0.72 2.39
CA CYS A 104 -16.49 0.53 1.64
C CYS A 104 -15.60 0.54 0.39
N ASN A 105 -15.01 -0.60 0.05
CA ASN A 105 -14.04 -0.86 -1.01
C ASN A 105 -12.82 0.08 -0.98
N LEU A 106 -12.54 0.66 0.20
CA LEU A 106 -11.51 1.67 0.40
C LEU A 106 -11.59 2.79 -0.66
N ASN A 107 -12.80 3.23 -1.01
CA ASN A 107 -13.02 4.19 -2.11
C ASN A 107 -12.21 5.49 -1.99
N CYS A 108 -11.83 5.90 -0.78
CA CYS A 108 -10.94 7.04 -0.55
C CYS A 108 -9.57 6.87 -1.20
N PHE A 109 -9.08 5.64 -1.35
CA PHE A 109 -7.79 5.32 -2.00
C PHE A 109 -7.83 5.42 -3.53
N ASN A 110 -8.98 5.80 -4.12
CA ASN A 110 -9.09 6.07 -5.56
C ASN A 110 -8.80 7.53 -5.93
N TYR A 111 -8.54 8.38 -4.94
CA TYR A 111 -8.30 9.81 -5.13
C TYR A 111 -6.95 10.18 -4.54
N GLU A 112 -6.25 11.12 -5.17
CA GLU A 112 -4.94 11.56 -4.67
C GLU A 112 -5.07 12.31 -3.34
N PHE A 113 -6.11 13.13 -3.22
CA PHE A 113 -6.38 13.96 -2.06
C PHE A 113 -7.61 13.49 -1.31
N TYR A 114 -7.54 13.58 0.02
CA TYR A 114 -8.67 13.27 0.89
C TYR A 114 -9.81 14.28 0.72
N SER A 115 -11.04 13.79 0.79
CA SER A 115 -12.24 14.60 0.94
C SER A 115 -13.27 13.82 1.74
N ASP A 116 -14.05 14.51 2.58
CA ASP A 116 -15.17 13.88 3.30
C ASP A 116 -16.21 13.28 2.34
N LYS A 117 -16.26 13.77 1.09
CA LYS A 117 -17.12 13.20 0.04
C LYS A 117 -16.63 11.83 -0.47
N THR A 118 -15.34 11.54 -0.34
CA THR A 118 -14.72 10.30 -0.85
C THR A 118 -14.59 9.21 0.21
N CYS A 119 -14.72 9.54 1.50
CA CYS A 119 -14.77 8.59 2.60
C CYS A 119 -16.11 8.64 3.36
N LYS A 120 -17.06 7.77 2.96
CA LYS A 120 -18.42 7.72 3.57
C LYS A 120 -18.45 7.31 5.04
N VAL A 121 -17.37 6.68 5.52
CA VAL A 121 -17.26 6.17 6.91
C VAL A 121 -16.69 7.25 7.85
N GLY A 122 -16.36 8.44 7.35
CA GLY A 122 -15.87 9.55 8.17
C GLY A 122 -14.37 9.53 8.43
N GLY A 123 -13.61 8.85 7.58
CA GLY A 123 -12.15 8.93 7.57
C GLY A 123 -11.43 8.21 8.72
N ILE A 124 -12.10 7.70 9.74
CA ILE A 124 -11.44 6.98 10.85
C ILE A 124 -11.89 5.51 10.84
N ASP A 125 -10.96 4.59 11.09
CA ASP A 125 -11.23 3.16 11.24
C ASP A 125 -11.98 2.50 10.08
N CYS A 126 -11.84 3.00 8.85
CA CYS A 126 -12.44 2.37 7.67
C CYS A 126 -11.58 1.25 7.07
N LEU A 127 -10.38 1.01 7.63
CA LEU A 127 -9.44 -0.01 7.17
C LEU A 127 -8.72 -0.67 8.34
N GLY A 128 -8.25 -1.88 8.10
CA GLY A 128 -7.30 -2.60 8.95
C GLY A 128 -5.96 -2.78 8.24
N LEU A 129 -4.91 -3.03 9.02
CA LEU A 129 -3.55 -3.24 8.53
C LEU A 129 -2.97 -4.56 9.05
N TYR A 130 -2.10 -5.16 8.27
CA TYR A 130 -1.07 -6.07 8.77
C TYR A 130 0.29 -5.45 8.51
N LYS A 131 1.18 -5.48 9.51
CA LYS A 131 2.52 -4.89 9.38
C LYS A 131 3.58 -5.71 10.08
N ILE A 132 4.79 -5.65 9.53
CA ILE A 132 6.01 -6.26 10.06
C ILE A 132 7.02 -5.12 10.24
N GLN A 133 7.02 -4.47 11.41
CA GLN A 133 7.87 -3.29 11.67
C GLN A 133 8.28 -3.22 13.14
N LYS A 134 9.56 -2.88 13.39
CA LYS A 134 10.10 -2.54 14.73
C LYS A 134 9.74 -3.55 15.83
N GLY A 135 9.84 -4.85 15.52
CA GLY A 135 9.52 -5.95 16.45
C GLY A 135 8.03 -6.28 16.58
N PHE A 136 7.14 -5.51 15.93
CA PHE A 136 5.73 -5.85 15.81
C PHE A 136 5.47 -6.63 14.52
N CYS A 137 4.78 -7.76 14.63
CA CYS A 137 4.32 -8.57 13.51
C CYS A 137 2.89 -9.00 13.84
N GLY A 138 1.91 -8.42 13.16
CA GLY A 138 0.52 -8.75 13.45
C GLY A 138 -0.52 -7.85 12.81
N LEU A 139 -1.77 -8.20 13.12
CA LEU A 139 -2.98 -7.53 12.67
C LEU A 139 -3.25 -6.29 13.53
N VAL A 140 -3.64 -5.20 12.87
CA VAL A 140 -4.16 -3.97 13.45
C VAL A 140 -5.55 -3.74 12.85
N PRO A 141 -6.61 -4.28 13.48
CA PRO A 141 -7.96 -4.28 12.90
C PRO A 141 -8.56 -2.88 12.75
N LYS A 142 -8.22 -1.98 13.67
CA LYS A 142 -8.61 -0.57 13.68
C LYS A 142 -7.35 0.26 13.88
N ILE A 143 -7.04 1.09 12.90
CA ILE A 143 -5.81 1.86 12.91
C ILE A 143 -5.85 3.03 13.90
N GLY A 144 -7.04 3.53 14.25
CA GLY A 144 -7.21 4.73 15.07
C GLY A 144 -6.64 6.00 14.44
N VAL A 145 -6.24 5.93 13.17
CA VAL A 145 -5.66 7.03 12.39
C VAL A 145 -6.68 7.48 11.36
N SER A 146 -6.79 8.78 11.20
CA SER A 146 -7.64 9.37 10.17
C SER A 146 -6.99 9.24 8.80
N ILE A 147 -7.75 8.77 7.80
CA ILE A 147 -7.33 8.60 6.41
C ILE A 147 -6.77 9.90 5.84
N ASN A 148 -7.26 11.07 6.27
CA ASN A 148 -6.71 12.36 5.85
C ASN A 148 -5.21 12.53 6.17
N LEU A 149 -4.67 11.81 7.17
CA LEU A 149 -3.24 11.82 7.52
C LEU A 149 -2.41 10.89 6.62
N ILE A 150 -3.04 9.96 5.91
CA ILE A 150 -2.40 9.09 4.92
C ILE A 150 -2.25 9.83 3.58
N HIS A 151 -3.21 10.68 3.25
CA HIS A 151 -3.17 11.51 2.06
C HIS A 151 -2.18 12.68 2.19
N PRO A 152 -1.63 13.18 1.07
CA PRO A 152 -1.91 12.76 -0.31
C PRO A 152 -1.24 11.45 -0.70
N ILE A 153 -1.88 10.70 -1.60
CA ILE A 153 -1.40 9.41 -2.10
C ILE A 153 -1.34 9.40 -3.62
N ILE A 154 -0.55 8.51 -4.20
CA ILE A 154 -0.56 8.24 -5.63
C ILE A 154 -0.64 6.73 -5.89
N THR A 155 -1.43 6.32 -6.87
CA THR A 155 -1.49 4.91 -7.27
C THR A 155 -0.23 4.54 -8.05
N VAL A 156 0.54 3.59 -7.53
CA VAL A 156 1.78 3.08 -8.13
C VAL A 156 1.45 1.99 -9.15
N TRP A 157 0.52 1.11 -8.80
CA TRP A 157 0.09 -0.01 -9.63
C TRP A 157 -1.34 -0.41 -9.25
N GLU A 158 -2.05 -0.99 -10.20
CA GLU A 158 -3.40 -1.53 -10.01
C GLU A 158 -3.61 -2.69 -10.97
N ARG A 159 -4.20 -3.78 -10.48
CA ARG A 159 -4.52 -4.96 -11.27
C ARG A 159 -5.50 -4.60 -12.37
N GLU A 160 -5.20 -5.00 -13.60
CA GLU A 160 -6.16 -4.89 -14.71
C GLU A 160 -7.39 -5.75 -14.40
N LYS A 161 -8.57 -5.22 -14.73
CA LYS A 161 -9.85 -5.90 -14.49
C LYS A 161 -10.17 -6.92 -15.57
#